data_AF-A0AAW5AKD2-F1
#
_entry.id   AF-A0AAW5AKD2-F1
#
_cell.length_a   1.000
_cell.length_b   1.000
_cell.length_c   1.000
_cell.angle_alpha   90.00
_cell.angle_beta   90.00
_cell.angle_gamma   90.00
#
_symmetry.space_group_name_H-M   'P 1'
#
loop_
_entity.id
_entity.type
_entity.pdbx_description
1 polymer ?
#
loop_
_entity_poly.entity_id
_entity_poly.type
_entity_poly.pdbx_seq_one_letter_code
_entity_poly.pdbx_strand_id
1 'polypeptide(L)' 'MLKTLTFAILHFSVAFSVAYILTGSIGISGAVALIEPMVNTVVFYFHEKAWNRFERKKAETQKMVVPLHQCV' A
#
# COMPACT_ATOMS: atom_id res chain seq x y z
N MET A 1 6.08 16.84 14.68
CA MET A 1 4.61 16.88 14.81
C MET A 1 3.96 17.91 13.87
N LEU A 2 4.38 19.18 13.86
CA LEU A 2 3.85 20.18 12.89
C LEU A 2 4.07 19.78 11.43
N LYS A 3 5.25 19.27 11.07
CA LYS A 3 5.55 18.79 9.70
C LYS A 3 4.57 17.69 9.23
N THR A 4 4.24 16.77 10.13
CA THR A 4 3.33 15.66 9.85
C THR A 4 1.89 16.15 9.69
N LEU A 5 1.46 17.11 10.51
CA LEU A 5 0.14 17.72 10.43
C LEU A 5 -0.04 18.54 9.14
N THR A 6 0.94 19.37 8.78
CA THR A 6 0.92 20.13 7.51
C THR A 6 0.87 19.19 6.32
N PHE A 7 1.61 18.07 6.36
CA PHE A 7 1.57 17.08 5.29
C PHE A 7 0.19 16.42 5.17
N ALA A 8 -0.43 16.06 6.30
CA ALA A 8 -1.80 15.52 6.30
C ALA A 8 -2.81 16.52 5.72
N ILE A 9 -2.77 17.78 6.17
CA ILE A 9 -3.68 18.84 5.68
C ILE A 9 -3.51 19.07 4.18
N LEU A 10 -2.27 19.14 3.69
CA LEU A 10 -2.00 19.28 2.26
C LEU A 10 -2.56 18.10 1.46
N HIS A 11 -2.34 16.88 1.93
CA HIS A 11 -2.84 15.67 1.27
C HIS A 11 -4.37 15.67 1.17
N PHE A 12 -5.07 15.95 2.27
CA PHE A 12 -6.53 16.07 2.28
C PHE A 12 -7.03 17.21 1.38
N SER A 13 -6.35 18.36 1.39
CA SER A 13 -6.73 19.52 0.58
C SER A 13 -6.59 19.26 -0.91
N VAL A 14 -5.51 18.59 -1.33
CA VAL A 14 -5.28 18.21 -2.74
C VAL A 14 -6.29 17.16 -3.19
N ALA A 15 -6.48 16.08 -2.43
CA ALA A 15 -7.45 15.04 -2.74
C ALA A 15 -8.88 15.62 -2.87
N PHE A 16 -9.27 16.47 -1.91
CA PHE A 16 -10.56 17.15 -1.95
C PHE A 16 -10.69 18.09 -3.16
N SER A 17 -9.66 18.89 -3.45
CA SER A 17 -9.69 19.85 -4.58
C SER A 17 -9.79 19.15 -5.93
N VAL A 18 -8.98 18.10 -6.15
CA VAL A 18 -9.02 17.33 -7.40
C VAL A 18 -10.37 16.64 -7.56
N ALA A 19 -10.88 16.00 -6.51
CA ALA A 19 -12.18 15.34 -6.56
C ALA A 19 -13.34 16.33 -6.76
N TYR A 20 -13.26 17.52 -6.16
CA TYR A 20 -14.25 18.58 -6.33
C TYR A 20 -14.24 19.16 -7.75
N ILE A 21 -13.06 19.37 -8.34
CA ILE A 21 -12.93 19.83 -9.73
C ILE A 21 -13.52 18.80 -10.70
N LEU A 22 -13.27 17.50 -10.47
CA LEU A 22 -13.75 16.44 -11.35
C LEU A 22 -15.25 16.15 -11.20
N THR A 23 -15.77 16.25 -9.97
CA THR A 23 -17.13 15.79 -9.66
C THR A 23 -18.13 16.94 -9.47
N GLY A 24 -17.66 18.13 -9.09
CA GLY A 24 -18.49 19.28 -8.72
C GLY A 24 -19.30 19.11 -7.42
N SER A 25 -19.07 18.03 -6.66
CA SER A 25 -19.84 17.69 -5.45
C SER A 25 -18.96 17.57 -4.22
N ILE A 26 -19.32 18.32 -3.17
CA ILE A 26 -18.63 18.36 -1.87
C ILE A 26 -18.72 17.00 -1.14
N GLY A 27 -19.82 16.28 -1.31
CA GLY A 27 -20.01 14.98 -0.65
C GLY A 27 -19.06 13.91 -1.20
N ILE A 28 -18.87 13.90 -2.52
CA ILE A 28 -18.02 12.92 -3.18
C ILE A 28 -16.54 13.25 -2.93
N SER A 29 -16.15 14.53 -2.95
CA SER A 29 -14.79 14.93 -2.62
C SER A 29 -14.38 14.62 -1.18
N GLY A 30 -15.31 14.70 -0.22
CA GLY A 30 -15.09 14.24 1.16
C GLY A 30 -14.88 12.72 1.26
N ALA A 31 -15.65 11.93 0.50
CA ALA A 31 -15.48 10.48 0.46
C ALA A 31 -14.12 10.08 -0.16
N VAL A 32 -13.71 10.74 -1.25
CA VAL A 32 -12.42 10.49 -1.92
C VAL A 32 -11.24 10.79 -0.99
N ALA A 33 -11.31 11.90 -0.24
CA ALA A 33 -10.31 12.28 0.75
C ALA A 33 -10.01 11.17 1.80
N LEU A 34 -11.01 10.33 2.14
CA LEU A 34 -10.83 9.21 3.08
C LEU A 34 -10.50 7.89 2.36
N ILE A 35 -10.98 7.71 1.14
CA ILE A 35 -10.75 6.51 0.33
C ILE A 35 -9.27 6.36 -0.03
N GLU A 36 -8.56 7.44 -0.32
CA GLU A 36 -7.16 7.40 -0.77
C GLU A 36 -6.22 6.66 0.21
N PRO A 37 -6.15 7.01 1.51
CA PRO A 37 -5.35 6.26 2.47
C PRO A 37 -5.87 4.85 2.71
N MET A 38 -7.18 4.63 2.65
CA MET A 38 -7.79 3.32 2.86
C MET A 38 -7.43 2.32 1.75
N VAL A 39 -7.50 2.78 0.49
CA VAL A 39 -7.06 2.00 -0.67
C VAL A 39 -5.57 1.74 -0.61
N ASN A 40 -4.76 2.73 -0.22
CA ASN A 40 -3.32 2.53 -0.05
C ASN A 40 -3.00 1.41 0.96
N THR A 41 -3.72 1.35 2.10
CA THR A 41 -3.59 0.25 3.07
C THR A 41 -4.04 -1.09 2.50
N VAL A 42 -5.17 -1.14 1.79
CA VAL A 42 -5.70 -2.37 1.18
C VAL A 42 -4.75 -2.90 0.11
N VAL A 43 -4.27 -2.03 -0.79
CA VAL A 43 -3.32 -2.37 -1.84
C VAL A 43 -2.01 -2.87 -1.23
N PHE A 44 -1.50 -2.21 -0.19
CA PHE A 44 -0.29 -2.66 0.50
C PHE A 44 -0.47 -4.05 1.13
N TYR A 45 -1.61 -4.29 1.78
CA TYR A 45 -1.95 -5.60 2.36
C TYR A 45 -2.04 -6.70 1.31
N PHE A 46 -2.71 -6.45 0.18
CA PHE A 46 -2.79 -7.40 -0.92
C PHE A 46 -1.43 -7.61 -1.58
N HIS A 47 -0.63 -6.56 -1.74
CA HIS A 47 0.73 -6.64 -2.29
C HIS A 47 1.61 -7.53 -1.42
N GLU A 48 1.62 -7.31 -0.10
CA GLU A 48 2.38 -8.15 0.83
C GLU A 48 1.89 -9.61 0.82
N LYS A 49 0.56 -9.82 0.83
CA LYS A 49 -0.03 -11.16 0.80
C LYS A 49 0.26 -11.90 -0.50
N ALA A 50 0.23 -11.20 -1.64
CA ALA A 50 0.60 -11.76 -2.93
C ALA A 50 2.09 -12.09 -2.95
N TRP A 51 2.94 -11.15 -2.53
CA TRP A 51 4.40 -11.33 -2.49
C TRP A 51 4.82 -12.48 -1.59
N ASN A 52 4.29 -12.58 -0.38
CA ASN A 52 4.55 -13.69 0.55
C ASN A 52 4.16 -15.04 -0.07
N ARG A 53 3.10 -15.09 -0.88
CA ARG A 53 2.70 -16.31 -1.61
C ARG A 53 3.65 -16.66 -2.77
N PHE A 54 4.27 -15.66 -3.41
CA PHE A 54 5.32 -15.87 -4.41
C PHE A 54 6.67 -16.24 -3.77
N GLU A 55 7.03 -15.65 -2.62
CA GLU A 55 8.26 -15.98 -1.89
C GLU A 55 8.23 -17.38 -1.29
N ARG A 56 7.06 -17.84 -0.80
CA ARG A 56 6.91 -19.24 -0.37
C ARG A 56 7.24 -20.25 -1.46
N LYS A 57 6.92 -19.94 -2.73
CA LYS A 57 7.31 -20.79 -3.88
C LYS A 57 8.82 -20.76 -4.17
N LYS A 58 9.51 -19.65 -3.88
CA LYS A 58 10.98 -19.59 -3.97
C LYS A 58 11.65 -20.38 -2.83
N ALA A 59 11.10 -20.35 -1.62
CA ALA A 59 11.65 -21.07 -0.46
C ALA A 59 11.53 -22.60 -0.58
N GLU A 60 10.46 -23.11 -1.22
CA GLU A 60 10.32 -24.55 -1.50
C GLU A 60 11.32 -25.04 -2.58
N THR A 61 11.70 -24.18 -3.53
CA THR A 61 12.70 -24.52 -4.55
C THR A 61 14.12 -24.52 -3.97
N GLN A 62 14.43 -23.65 -2.99
CA GLN A 62 15.77 -23.56 -2.39
C GLN A 62 16.08 -24.71 -1.41
N LYS A 63 15.07 -25.34 -0.80
CA LYS A 63 15.29 -26.48 0.11
C LYS A 63 15.72 -27.77 -0.61
N MET A 64 15.52 -27.86 -1.92
CA MET A 64 15.91 -29.02 -2.73
C MET A 64 17.36 -28.93 -3.26
N VAL A 65 18.04 -27.79 -3.10
CA VAL A 65 19.40 -27.55 -3.63
C VAL A 65 20.44 -27.26 -2.55
N VAL A 66 20.25 -27.76 -1.33
CA VAL A 66 21.35 -27.85 -0.36
C VAL A 66 21.94 -29.25 -0.46
N PRO A 67 22.97 -29.48 -1.30
CA PRO A 67 23.68 -30.75 -1.29
C PRO A 67 24.50 -30.81 0.01
N LEU A 68 24.10 -31.70 0.90
CA LEU A 68 24.94 -32.74 1.51
C LEU A 68 26.48 -32.54 1.38
N HIS A 69 27.08 -31.51 1.99
CA HIS A 69 28.54 -31.43 2.14
C HIS A 69 28.98 -30.61 3.36
N GLN A 70 28.55 -31.02 4.55
CA GLN A 70 29.28 -30.67 5.78
C GLN A 70 29.55 -31.95 6.59
N CYS A 71 30.20 -32.91 5.94
CA CYS A 71 31.07 -33.89 6.58
C CYS A 71 32.49 -33.58 6.08
N VAL A 72 33.32 -33.03 6.97
CA VAL A 72 34.80 -33.03 7.06
C VAL A 72 35.22 -31.83 7.89
#